data_AF-A0A975JA40-F1
#
_entry.id   AF-A0A975JA40-F1
#
_cell.length_a   1.000
_cell.length_b   1.000
_cell.length_c   1.000
_cell.angle_alpha   90.00
_cell.angle_beta   90.00
_cell.angle_gamma   90.00
#
_symmetry.space_group_name_H-M   'P 1'
#
loop_
_entity.id
_entity.type
_entity.pdbx_description
1 polymer ?
#
loop_
_entity_poly.entity_id
_entity_poly.type
_entity_poly.pdbx_seq_one_letter_code
_entity_poly.pdbx_strand_id
1 'polypeptide(L)'
;MNNFKGQWPKLDWDFFKEFAKLHNEVCMKKRTQQEFSEFVIRNKEKFNNPDYLQVFSENIELFNEEFYNANYEMCKIFYDFMQKNPDWNKFDFGLKTCIRLGSFEDSFKEFLEKQIRKKMLLKIFI
;
A
#
# COMPACT_ATOMS: atom_id res chain seq x y z
N MET A 1 3.18 -6.12 -27.11
CA MET A 1 3.28 -6.15 -25.63
C MET A 1 4.61 -5.55 -25.24
N ASN A 2 4.63 -4.33 -24.71
CA ASN A 2 5.88 -3.71 -24.25
C ASN A 2 6.31 -4.39 -22.95
N ASN A 3 7.55 -4.85 -22.91
CA ASN A 3 8.11 -5.62 -21.80
C ASN A 3 8.56 -4.65 -20.69
N PHE A 4 7.60 -4.07 -19.97
CA PHE A 4 7.83 -3.05 -18.91
C PHE A 4 8.68 -3.56 -17.72
N LYS A 5 8.91 -4.88 -17.62
CA LYS A 5 9.75 -5.48 -16.57
C LYS A 5 11.22 -5.01 -16.59
N GLY A 6 11.69 -4.40 -17.69
CA GLY A 6 13.08 -3.94 -17.83
C GLY A 6 13.43 -2.64 -17.09
N GLN A 7 12.44 -1.89 -16.58
CA GLN A 7 12.66 -0.57 -15.96
C GLN A 7 12.65 -0.59 -14.42
N TRP A 8 12.32 -1.72 -13.80
CA TRP A 8 12.20 -1.84 -12.36
C TRP A 8 13.40 -2.55 -11.75
N PRO A 9 13.75 -2.22 -10.49
CA PRO A 9 14.67 -3.03 -9.72
C PRO A 9 14.24 -4.50 -9.73
N LYS A 10 15.20 -5.43 -9.84
CA LYS A 10 14.89 -6.86 -9.70
C LYS A 10 14.23 -7.10 -8.34
N LEU A 11 13.23 -7.98 -8.32
CA LEU A 11 12.58 -8.41 -7.08
C LEU A 11 13.63 -9.04 -6.15
N ASP A 12 13.80 -8.45 -4.96
CA ASP A 12 14.50 -9.11 -3.87
C ASP A 12 13.56 -10.18 -3.30
N TRP A 13 13.84 -11.42 -3.69
CA TRP A 13 13.04 -12.59 -3.31
C TRP A 13 13.10 -12.90 -1.82
N ASP A 14 14.20 -12.60 -1.14
CA ASP A 14 14.32 -12.89 0.29
C ASP A 14 13.50 -11.88 1.10
N PHE A 15 13.56 -10.59 0.72
CA PHE A 15 12.68 -9.58 1.30
C PHE A 15 11.20 -9.86 0.96
N PHE A 16 10.88 -10.30 -0.26
CA PHE A 16 9.51 -10.67 -0.63
C PHE A 16 8.97 -11.82 0.22
N LYS A 17 9.77 -12.87 0.46
CA LYS A 17 9.39 -13.98 1.34
C LYS A 17 9.20 -13.54 2.78
N GLU A 18 10.06 -12.67 3.30
CA GLU A 18 9.92 -12.11 4.64
C GLU A 18 8.61 -11.32 4.77
N PHE A 19 8.30 -10.49 3.78
CA PHE A 19 7.08 -9.70 3.75
C PHE A 19 5.81 -10.57 3.66
N ALA A 20 5.82 -11.57 2.78
CA ALA A 20 4.73 -12.52 2.65
C ALA A 20 4.56 -13.39 3.91
N LYS A 21 5.66 -13.78 4.56
CA LYS A 21 5.61 -14.49 5.85
C LYS A 21 4.94 -13.63 6.92
N LEU A 22 5.28 -12.34 6.98
CA LEU A 22 4.67 -11.42 7.93
C LEU A 22 3.16 -11.28 7.71
N HIS A 23 2.72 -11.13 6.45
CA HIS A 23 1.30 -11.16 6.09
C HIS A 23 0.60 -12.43 6.63
N ASN A 24 1.17 -13.60 6.35
CA ASN A 24 0.59 -14.87 6.79
C ASN A 24 0.50 -14.96 8.32
N GLU A 25 1.51 -14.46 9.04
CA GLU A 25 1.49 -14.41 10.50
C GLU A 25 0.40 -13.47 11.05
N VAL A 26 0.12 -12.35 10.38
CA VAL A 26 -1.00 -11.46 10.71
C VAL A 26 -2.35 -12.15 10.44
N CYS A 27 -2.52 -12.78 9.27
CA CYS A 27 -3.73 -13.53 8.93
C CYS A 27 -4.03 -14.64 9.94
N MET A 28 -2.99 -15.30 10.43
CA MET A 28 -3.09 -16.36 11.45
C MET A 28 -3.17 -15.81 12.89
N LYS A 29 -3.27 -14.48 13.07
CA LYS A 29 -3.33 -13.79 14.37
C LYS A 29 -2.14 -14.09 15.28
N LYS A 30 -0.99 -14.47 14.71
CA LYS A 30 0.28 -14.65 15.43
C LYS A 30 1.02 -13.33 15.61
N ARG A 31 0.71 -12.35 14.75
CA ARG A 31 1.18 -10.97 14.80
C ARG A 31 0.02 -10.02 14.52
N THR A 32 0.26 -8.75 14.80
CA THR A 32 -0.73 -7.67 14.67
C THR A 32 -0.58 -6.90 13.35
N GLN A 33 -1.65 -6.23 12.93
CA GLN A 33 -1.61 -5.28 11.82
C GLN A 33 -0.61 -4.14 12.07
N GLN A 34 -0.45 -3.72 13.33
CA GLN A 34 0.53 -2.71 13.71
C GLN A 34 1.96 -3.17 13.42
N GLU A 35 2.31 -4.41 13.77
CA GLU A 35 3.64 -4.97 13.46
C GLU A 35 3.92 -5.02 11.95
N PHE A 36 2.89 -5.31 11.15
CA PHE A 36 2.99 -5.25 9.68
C PHE A 36 3.23 -3.83 9.18
N SER A 37 2.47 -2.86 9.68
CA SER A 37 2.62 -1.44 9.34
C SER A 37 4.03 -0.93 9.70
N GLU A 38 4.50 -1.23 10.92
CA GLU A 38 5.85 -0.87 11.36
C GLU A 38 6.95 -1.52 10.50
N PHE A 39 6.78 -2.77 10.08
CA PHE A 39 7.70 -3.42 9.17
C PHE A 39 7.79 -2.68 7.84
N VAL A 40 6.65 -2.29 7.26
CA VAL A 40 6.62 -1.50 6.02
C VAL A 40 7.34 -0.16 6.21
N ILE A 41 7.03 0.57 7.28
CA ILE A 41 7.61 1.88 7.57
C ILE A 41 9.14 1.79 7.73
N ARG A 42 9.63 0.82 8.51
CA ARG A 42 11.08 0.60 8.73
C ARG A 42 11.82 0.22 7.44
N ASN A 43 11.14 -0.44 6.50
CA ASN A 43 11.74 -0.93 5.25
C ASN A 43 11.28 -0.14 4.01
N LYS A 44 10.74 1.07 4.16
CA LYS A 44 10.12 1.84 3.07
C LYS A 44 10.95 1.93 1.78
N GLU A 45 12.28 2.04 1.91
CA GLU A 45 13.21 2.16 0.77
C GLU A 45 13.32 0.87 -0.07
N LYS A 46 12.94 -0.29 0.49
CA LYS A 46 12.93 -1.58 -0.21
C LYS A 46 11.69 -1.77 -1.10
N PHE A 47 10.62 -0.99 -0.90
CA PHE A 47 9.40 -1.06 -1.69
C PHE A 47 9.54 -0.28 -3.01
N ASN A 48 10.50 -0.71 -3.84
CA ASN A 48 10.83 -0.10 -5.12
C ASN A 48 10.45 -0.98 -6.33
N ASN A 49 9.85 -2.14 -6.06
CA ASN A 49 9.36 -3.07 -7.07
C ASN A 49 7.84 -3.27 -6.91
N PRO A 50 7.06 -3.23 -8.01
CA PRO A 50 5.60 -3.33 -7.97
C PRO A 50 5.08 -4.69 -7.49
N ASP A 51 5.86 -5.77 -7.53
CA ASP A 51 5.45 -7.09 -7.03
C ASP A 51 5.12 -7.06 -5.53
N TYR A 52 5.70 -6.14 -4.74
CA TYR A 52 5.34 -5.97 -3.33
C TYR A 52 3.90 -5.49 -3.12
N LEU A 53 3.27 -4.86 -4.13
CA LEU A 53 1.87 -4.45 -4.06
C LEU A 53 0.92 -5.64 -3.88
N GLN A 54 1.30 -6.84 -4.33
CA GLN A 54 0.46 -8.03 -4.19
C GLN A 54 0.21 -8.36 -2.73
N VAL A 55 1.27 -8.45 -1.92
CA VAL A 55 1.17 -8.73 -0.47
C VAL A 55 0.45 -7.60 0.25
N PHE A 56 0.73 -6.34 -0.10
CA PHE A 56 0.01 -5.21 0.47
C PHE A 56 -1.50 -5.28 0.18
N SER A 57 -1.89 -5.63 -1.05
CA SER A 57 -3.29 -5.72 -1.44
C SER A 57 -4.07 -6.74 -0.60
N GLU A 58 -3.41 -7.76 -0.05
CA GLU A 58 -4.05 -8.77 0.80
C GLU A 58 -4.19 -8.33 2.26
N ASN A 59 -3.40 -7.34 2.71
CA ASN A 59 -3.43 -6.82 4.08
C ASN A 59 -4.28 -5.57 4.27
N ILE A 60 -4.74 -4.95 3.18
CA ILE A 60 -5.48 -3.70 3.28
C ILE A 60 -6.98 -3.90 3.53
N GLU A 61 -7.53 -3.11 4.44
CA GLU A 61 -8.98 -2.90 4.53
C GLU A 61 -9.41 -1.69 3.69
N LEU A 62 -10.15 -1.96 2.63
CA LEU A 62 -10.62 -0.94 1.68
C LEU A 62 -11.82 -0.19 2.28
N PHE A 63 -11.95 1.10 1.95
CA PHE A 63 -13.07 1.95 2.39
C PHE A 63 -13.24 2.05 3.92
N ASN A 64 -12.19 1.77 4.69
CA ASN A 64 -12.19 1.84 6.15
C ASN A 64 -11.33 3.02 6.64
N GLU A 65 -11.97 4.12 7.07
CA GLU A 65 -11.26 5.30 7.58
C GLU A 65 -10.50 5.02 8.88
N GLU A 66 -10.99 4.14 9.76
CA GLU A 66 -10.30 3.77 10.99
C GLU A 66 -8.98 3.05 10.67
N PHE A 67 -9.03 2.11 9.72
CA PHE A 67 -7.84 1.43 9.24
C PHE A 67 -6.83 2.41 8.63
N TYR A 68 -7.27 3.35 7.79
CA TYR A 68 -6.40 4.36 7.20
C TYR A 68 -5.78 5.31 8.21
N ASN A 69 -6.52 5.70 9.26
CA ASN A 69 -5.95 6.50 10.34
C ASN A 69 -4.90 5.70 11.12
N ALA A 70 -5.21 4.44 11.50
CA ALA A 70 -4.31 3.59 12.27
C ALA A 70 -3.04 3.19 11.49
N ASN A 71 -3.13 3.09 10.15
CA ASN A 71 -2.04 2.62 9.29
C ASN A 71 -1.63 3.68 8.25
N TYR A 72 -1.76 4.96 8.60
CA TYR A 72 -1.62 6.08 7.66
C TYR A 72 -0.30 6.05 6.90
N GLU A 73 0.84 5.91 7.59
CA GLU A 73 2.16 5.96 6.97
C GLU A 73 2.39 4.79 6.01
N MET A 74 2.00 3.56 6.40
CA MET A 74 2.05 2.39 5.51
C MET A 74 1.20 2.62 4.25
N CYS A 75 -0.05 3.06 4.41
CA CYS A 75 -0.92 3.35 3.27
C CYS A 75 -0.30 4.43 2.38
N LYS A 76 0.25 5.50 2.98
CA LYS A 76 0.89 6.58 2.23
C LYS A 76 2.10 6.12 1.43
N ILE A 77 2.92 5.20 1.96
CA ILE A 77 4.07 4.62 1.25
C ILE A 77 3.61 3.93 -0.05
N PHE A 78 2.62 3.05 0.03
CA PHE A 78 2.14 2.34 -1.15
C PHE A 78 1.37 3.25 -2.11
N TYR A 79 0.57 4.18 -1.59
CA TYR A 79 -0.11 5.17 -2.41
C TYR A 79 0.90 6.03 -3.20
N ASP A 80 1.94 6.52 -2.54
CA ASP A 80 2.99 7.33 -3.19
C ASP A 80 3.79 6.52 -4.20
N PHE A 81 4.03 5.24 -3.92
CA PHE A 81 4.61 4.33 -4.90
C PHE A 81 3.72 4.24 -6.15
N MET A 82 2.41 4.05 -5.99
CA MET A 82 1.48 3.96 -7.12
C MET A 82 1.41 5.28 -7.91
N GLN A 83 1.36 6.43 -7.23
CA GLN A 83 1.32 7.74 -7.88
C GLN A 83 2.59 8.05 -8.68
N LYS A 84 3.76 7.66 -8.16
CA LYS A 84 5.05 7.83 -8.87
C LYS A 84 5.19 6.89 -10.05
N ASN A 85 4.42 5.80 -10.06
CA ASN A 85 4.56 4.69 -10.99
C ASN A 85 3.22 4.37 -11.64
N PRO A 86 2.60 5.27 -12.42
CA PRO A 86 1.22 5.14 -12.91
C PRO A 86 0.98 3.91 -13.80
N ASP A 87 2.06 3.31 -14.32
CA ASP A 87 2.04 2.06 -15.08
C ASP A 87 1.98 0.80 -14.22
N TRP A 88 1.87 0.92 -12.89
CA TRP A 88 1.75 -0.20 -11.96
C TRP A 88 0.61 -1.16 -12.33
N ASN A 89 -0.48 -0.63 -12.90
CA ASN A 89 -1.66 -1.41 -13.30
C ASN A 89 -1.46 -2.26 -14.58
N LYS A 90 -0.34 -2.09 -15.29
CA LYS A 90 0.03 -2.90 -16.46
C LYS A 90 0.72 -4.22 -16.06
N PHE A 91 0.95 -4.43 -14.77
CA PHE A 91 1.52 -5.66 -14.22
C PHE A 91 0.47 -6.76 -14.10
N ASP A 92 0.94 -8.00 -14.28
CA ASP A 92 0.11 -9.18 -14.15
C ASP A 92 0.06 -9.63 -12.69
N PHE A 93 -0.82 -8.99 -11.90
CA PHE A 93 -1.08 -9.34 -10.51
C PHE A 93 -2.26 -10.30 -10.32
N GLY A 94 -2.97 -10.63 -11.41
CA GLY A 94 -4.29 -11.25 -11.38
C GLY A 94 -5.44 -10.28 -11.03
N LEU A 95 -6.65 -10.63 -11.49
CA LEU A 95 -7.83 -9.75 -11.45
C LEU A 95 -8.16 -9.24 -10.03
N LYS A 96 -8.14 -10.11 -9.03
CA LYS A 96 -8.49 -9.76 -7.64
C LYS A 96 -7.56 -8.68 -7.09
N THR A 97 -6.26 -8.83 -7.30
CA THR A 97 -5.24 -7.88 -6.83
C THR A 97 -5.40 -6.54 -7.52
N CYS A 98 -5.56 -6.53 -8.85
CA CYS A 98 -5.76 -5.29 -9.61
C CYS A 98 -7.00 -4.51 -9.15
N ILE A 99 -8.14 -5.19 -8.93
CA ILE A 99 -9.36 -4.56 -8.40
C ILE A 99 -9.09 -3.95 -7.02
N ARG A 100 -8.46 -4.69 -6.11
CA ARG A 100 -8.21 -4.20 -4.74
C ARG A 100 -7.25 -3.03 -4.70
N LEU A 101 -6.21 -3.04 -5.53
CA LEU A 101 -5.26 -1.93 -5.62
C LEU A 101 -5.91 -0.68 -6.24
N GLY A 102 -6.72 -0.83 -7.29
CA GLY A 102 -7.48 0.28 -7.86
C GLY A 102 -8.45 0.88 -6.84
N SER A 103 -9.24 0.04 -6.15
CA SER A 103 -10.13 0.49 -5.08
C SER A 103 -9.37 1.18 -3.93
N PHE A 104 -8.15 0.72 -3.61
CA PHE A 104 -7.31 1.38 -2.61
C PHE A 104 -6.89 2.77 -3.07
N GLU A 105 -6.38 2.90 -4.29
CA GLU A 105 -5.94 4.18 -4.85
C GLU A 105 -7.06 5.23 -4.77
N ASP A 106 -8.27 4.86 -5.19
CA ASP A 106 -9.44 5.75 -5.15
C ASP A 106 -9.85 6.09 -3.71
N SER A 107 -10.08 5.08 -2.88
CA SER A 107 -10.59 5.28 -1.52
C SER A 107 -9.61 5.98 -0.59
N PHE A 108 -8.30 5.74 -0.73
CA PHE A 108 -7.29 6.44 0.04
C PHE A 108 -7.09 7.89 -0.42
N LYS A 109 -7.21 8.17 -1.73
CA LYS A 109 -7.24 9.54 -2.26
C LYS A 109 -8.41 10.34 -1.67
N GLU A 110 -9.62 9.78 -1.69
CA GLU A 110 -10.79 10.42 -1.07
C GLU A 110 -10.57 10.70 0.42
N PHE A 111 -9.98 9.73 1.15
CA PHE A 111 -9.61 9.91 2.54
C PHE A 111 -8.63 11.08 2.73
N LEU A 112 -7.56 11.18 1.92
CA LEU A 112 -6.60 12.29 1.99
C LEU A 112 -7.27 13.65 1.74
N GLU A 113 -8.13 13.74 0.73
CA GLU A 113 -8.87 14.96 0.42
C GLU A 113 -9.78 15.40 1.58
N LYS A 114 -10.48 14.44 2.21
CA LYS A 114 -11.27 14.70 3.43
C LYS A 114 -10.40 15.24 4.56
N GLN A 115 -9.21 14.66 4.80
CA GLN A 115 -8.29 15.12 5.84
C GLN A 115 -7.79 16.55 5.58
N ILE A 116 -7.50 16.90 4.32
CA ILE A 116 -7.10 18.25 3.93
C ILE A 116 -8.25 19.25 4.18
N ARG A 117 -9.48 18.91 3.77
CA ARG A 117 -10.66 19.76 4.01
C ARG A 117 -10.91 20.00 5.50
N LYS A 118 -10.84 18.95 6.33
CA LYS A 118 -10.97 19.07 7.80
C LYS A 118 -9.93 20.04 8.37
N LYS A 119 -8.66 19.93 7.96
CA LYS A 119 -7.58 20.83 8.42
C LYS A 119 -7.79 22.28 7.97
N MET A 120 -8.31 22.52 6.77
CA MET A 120 -8.60 23.88 6.30
C MET A 120 -9.73 24.53 7.10
N LEU A 121 -10.80 23.80 7.40
CA LEU A 121 -11.91 24.30 8.22
C LEU A 121 -11.42 24.69 9.62
N LEU A 122 -10.62 23.83 10.27
CA LEU A 122 -10.03 24.12 11.58
C LEU A 122 -9.19 25.40 11.61
N LYS A 123 -8.51 25.75 10.52
CA LYS A 123 -7.71 26.98 10.41
C LYS A 123 -8.54 28.26 10.22
N ILE A 124 -9.80 28.16 9.81
CA ILE A 124 -10.69 29.32 9.64
C ILE A 124 -11.33 29.73 10.98
N PHE A 125 -11.40 28.81 11.94
CA PHE A 125 -12.01 29.02 13.26
C PHE A 125 -11.01 29.37 14.39
N ILE A 126 -9.75 29.62 14.06
CA ILE A 126 -8.68 30.08 14.97
C ILE A 126 -8.19 31.43 14.46
#